data_AF-A0A376WCR2-F1
#
_entry.id   AF-A0A376WCR2-F1
#
_cell.length_a   1.000
_cell.length_b   1.000
_cell.length_c   1.000
_cell.angle_alpha   90.00
_cell.angle_beta   90.00
_cell.angle_gamma   90.00
#
_symmetry.space_group_name_H-M   'P 1'
#
loop_
_entity.id
_entity.type
_entity.pdbx_description
1 polymer ?
#
loop_
_entity_poly.entity_id
_entity_poly.type
_entity_poly.pdbx_seq_one_letter_code
_entity_poly.pdbx_strand_id
1 'polypeptide(L)'
;MLGVLALPAVLLIILVVFLPNSPRWLAEKGRHIEAEEVLRMLRDTSEKAREELNEIRESLKLKQGGWALFKINRNVRRAVFLGMLLQAMQQFTGMNIIMYYAPRIFKMAGFTTTEQQMIATLVVGLTFMFATFIAVFTVDKAGRKPALKNWFQRDGVRHSGAGLLPDAV
;
A
#
# COMPACT_ATOMS: atom_id res chain seq x y z
N MET A 1 10.05 -15.12 21.73
CA MET A 1 9.54 -13.98 20.94
C MET A 1 10.43 -13.65 19.74
N LEU A 2 11.78 -13.52 19.89
CA LEU A 2 12.66 -13.26 18.73
C LEU A 2 12.88 -14.47 17.80
N GLY A 3 12.93 -15.70 18.32
CA GLY A 3 13.18 -16.90 17.49
C GLY A 3 12.11 -17.18 16.43
N VAL A 4 10.84 -16.87 16.72
CA VAL A 4 9.72 -17.00 15.75
C VAL A 4 9.81 -15.93 14.66
N LEU A 5 10.32 -14.73 14.98
CA LEU A 5 10.55 -13.66 13.99
C LEU A 5 11.82 -13.90 13.17
N ALA A 6 12.80 -14.61 13.72
CA ALA A 6 14.03 -14.95 13.03
C ALA A 6 13.79 -15.94 11.87
N LEU A 7 12.81 -16.83 12.00
CA LEU A 7 12.49 -17.82 10.96
C LEU A 7 12.10 -17.18 9.61
N PRO A 8 11.08 -16.29 9.53
CA PRO A 8 10.76 -15.62 8.27
C PRO A 8 11.84 -14.65 7.81
N ALA A 9 12.60 -14.04 8.72
CA ALA A 9 13.71 -13.15 8.36
C ALA A 9 14.86 -13.91 7.67
N VAL A 10 15.28 -15.05 8.23
CA VAL A 10 16.29 -15.93 7.63
C VAL A 10 15.80 -16.50 6.30
N LEU A 11 14.54 -16.94 6.25
CA LEU A 11 13.90 -17.39 5.01
C LEU A 11 13.97 -16.29 3.92
N LEU A 12 13.61 -15.05 4.27
CA LEU A 12 13.64 -13.93 3.34
C LEU A 12 15.06 -13.62 2.87
N ILE A 13 16.06 -13.65 3.76
CA ILE A 13 17.46 -13.46 3.40
C ILE A 13 17.91 -14.53 2.39
N ILE A 14 17.57 -15.80 2.65
CA ILE A 14 17.89 -16.90 1.73
C ILE A 14 17.22 -16.66 0.37
N LEU A 15 15.93 -16.31 0.34
CA LEU A 15 15.19 -16.05 -0.91
C LEU A 15 15.77 -14.86 -1.70
N VAL A 16 16.18 -13.79 -1.04
CA VAL A 16 16.74 -12.59 -1.69
C VAL A 16 18.05 -12.91 -2.40
N VAL A 17 18.87 -13.84 -1.88
CA VAL A 17 20.11 -14.27 -2.54
C VAL A 17 19.84 -14.94 -3.90
N PHE A 18 18.69 -15.58 -4.08
CA PHE A 18 18.29 -16.20 -5.34
C PHE A 18 17.51 -15.26 -6.28
N LEU A 19 17.15 -14.06 -5.83
CA LEU A 19 16.31 -13.16 -6.60
C LEU A 19 17.18 -12.43 -7.66
N PRO A 20 16.77 -12.41 -8.95
CA PRO A 20 17.50 -11.66 -9.95
C PRO A 20 17.51 -10.15 -9.62
N ASN A 21 18.59 -9.47 -10.01
CA ASN A 21 18.68 -8.03 -9.86
C ASN A 21 17.55 -7.33 -10.62
N SER A 22 17.09 -6.18 -10.10
CA SER A 22 16.04 -5.41 -10.74
C SER A 22 16.45 -5.03 -12.18
N PRO A 23 15.62 -5.30 -13.21
CA PRO A 23 15.94 -4.99 -14.60
C PRO A 23 16.15 -3.49 -14.81
N ARG A 24 15.47 -2.64 -14.02
CA ARG A 24 15.63 -1.19 -14.06
C ARG A 24 17.01 -0.75 -13.54
N TRP A 25 17.50 -1.37 -12.48
CA TRP A 25 18.84 -1.12 -11.95
C TRP A 25 19.94 -1.61 -12.91
N LEU A 26 19.74 -2.80 -13.51
CA LEU A 26 20.65 -3.32 -14.53
C LEU A 26 20.73 -2.38 -15.74
N ALA A 27 19.58 -1.87 -16.20
CA ALA A 27 19.52 -0.89 -17.29
C ALA A 27 20.17 0.45 -16.93
N GLU A 28 20.04 0.93 -15.69
CA GLU A 28 20.71 2.14 -15.19
C GLU A 28 22.23 1.99 -15.16
N LYS A 29 22.74 0.79 -14.85
CA LYS A 29 24.18 0.48 -14.88
C LYS A 29 24.72 0.17 -16.28
N GLY A 30 23.90 0.25 -17.33
CA GLY A 30 24.29 -0.07 -18.70
C GLY A 30 24.37 -1.57 -19.00
N ARG A 31 24.01 -2.45 -18.06
CA ARG A 31 24.00 -3.92 -18.21
C ARG A 31 22.72 -4.38 -18.91
N HIS A 32 22.61 -3.98 -20.17
CA HIS A 32 21.38 -4.12 -20.96
C HIS A 32 21.01 -5.55 -21.33
N ILE A 33 21.99 -6.40 -21.59
CA ILE A 33 21.77 -7.80 -21.98
C ILE A 33 21.14 -8.56 -20.81
N GLU A 34 21.69 -8.39 -19.61
CA GLU A 34 21.16 -8.99 -18.39
C GLU A 34 19.78 -8.42 -18.01
N ALA A 35 19.56 -7.13 -18.22
CA ALA A 35 18.25 -6.52 -18.00
C ALA A 35 17.19 -7.14 -18.92
N GLU A 36 17.53 -7.41 -20.19
CA GLU A 36 16.64 -8.09 -21.14
C GLU A 36 16.37 -9.53 -20.69
N GLU A 37 17.40 -10.26 -20.24
CA GLU A 37 17.25 -11.65 -19.77
C GLU A 37 16.30 -11.74 -18.57
N VAL A 38 16.46 -10.85 -17.58
CA VAL A 38 15.54 -10.78 -16.43
C VAL A 38 14.11 -10.40 -16.87
N LEU A 39 13.95 -9.48 -17.84
CA LEU A 39 12.62 -9.13 -18.37
C LEU A 39 11.99 -10.27 -19.16
N ARG A 40 12.78 -11.09 -19.86
CA ARG A 40 12.29 -12.30 -20.55
C ARG A 40 11.76 -13.36 -19.58
N MET A 41 12.26 -13.40 -18.35
CA MET A 41 11.69 -14.26 -17.30
C MET A 41 10.33 -13.76 -16.78
N LEU A 42 10.03 -12.47 -16.93
CA LEU A 42 8.83 -11.80 -16.39
C LEU A 42 7.72 -11.55 -17.43
N ARG A 43 8.01 -11.75 -18.72
CA ARG A 43 7.10 -11.44 -19.84
C ARG A 43 6.88 -12.66 -20.72
N ASP A 44 5.67 -12.78 -21.24
CA ASP A 44 5.26 -13.89 -22.09
C ASP A 44 6.01 -13.95 -23.43
N THR A 45 6.63 -12.85 -23.87
CA THR A 45 7.22 -12.74 -25.21
C THR A 45 8.49 -11.90 -25.19
N SER A 46 9.48 -12.32 -25.97
CA SER A 46 10.76 -11.61 -26.10
C SER A 46 10.61 -10.20 -26.67
N GLU A 47 9.61 -9.94 -27.50
CA GLU A 47 9.33 -8.59 -28.03
C GLU A 47 8.85 -7.66 -26.93
N LYS A 48 7.88 -8.08 -26.10
CA LYS A 48 7.40 -7.29 -24.95
C LYS A 48 8.52 -6.96 -23.96
N ALA A 49 9.42 -7.91 -23.72
CA ALA A 49 10.60 -7.68 -22.86
C ALA A 49 11.53 -6.60 -23.43
N ARG A 50 11.71 -6.56 -24.76
CA ARG A 50 12.50 -5.53 -25.44
C ARG A 50 11.81 -4.16 -25.46
N GLU A 51 10.50 -4.13 -25.70
CA GLU A 51 9.70 -2.91 -25.62
C GLU A 51 9.81 -2.28 -24.24
N GLU A 52 9.58 -3.05 -23.18
CA GLU A 52 9.68 -2.56 -21.80
C GLU A 52 11.11 -2.13 -21.44
N LEU A 53 12.14 -2.84 -21.93
CA LEU A 53 13.53 -2.42 -21.74
C LEU A 53 13.80 -1.05 -22.40
N ASN A 54 13.22 -0.80 -23.57
CA ASN A 54 13.35 0.48 -24.27
C ASN A 54 12.61 1.60 -23.51
N GLU A 55 11.39 1.35 -23.02
CA GLU A 55 10.67 2.29 -22.16
C GLU A 55 11.46 2.64 -20.89
N ILE A 56 12.04 1.62 -20.25
CA ILE A 56 12.90 1.81 -19.08
C ILE A 56 14.07 2.73 -19.43
N ARG A 57 14.78 2.47 -20.54
CA ARG A 57 15.90 3.31 -20.99
C ARG A 57 15.48 4.74 -21.27
N GLU A 58 14.34 4.94 -21.93
CA GLU A 58 13.80 6.27 -22.19
C GLU A 58 13.48 6.99 -20.87
N SER A 59 12.86 6.29 -19.92
CA SER A 59 12.58 6.83 -18.57
C SER A 59 13.84 7.19 -17.77
N LEU A 60 14.97 6.51 -18.02
CA LEU A 60 16.24 6.77 -17.37
C LEU A 60 16.97 7.98 -17.98
N LYS A 61 16.75 8.26 -19.28
CA LYS A 61 17.25 9.48 -19.94
C LYS A 61 16.57 10.73 -19.40
N LEU A 62 15.31 10.62 -19.00
CA LEU A 62 14.61 11.66 -18.25
C LEU A 62 15.27 11.79 -16.87
N LYS A 63 16.07 12.84 -16.65
CA LYS A 63 16.68 13.12 -15.34
C LYS A 63 15.60 13.09 -14.27
N GLN A 64 15.61 12.04 -13.43
CA GLN A 64 14.81 12.01 -12.21
C GLN A 64 15.39 13.08 -11.27
N GLY A 65 14.86 14.29 -11.36
CA GLY A 65 15.37 15.43 -10.61
C GLY A 65 15.24 15.30 -9.09
N GLY A 66 14.81 14.16 -8.52
CA GLY A 66 14.71 13.96 -7.06
C GLY A 66 14.04 15.15 -6.36
N TRP A 67 14.80 15.83 -5.49
CA TRP A 67 14.38 17.06 -4.81
C TRP A 67 14.08 18.24 -5.75
N ALA A 68 14.73 18.32 -6.90
CA ALA A 68 14.46 19.31 -7.95
C ALA A 68 13.09 19.07 -8.61
N LEU A 69 12.66 17.81 -8.81
CA LEU A 69 11.31 17.51 -9.31
C LEU A 69 10.22 17.97 -8.33
N PHE A 70 10.48 17.88 -7.03
CA PHE A 70 9.58 18.37 -5.99
C PHE A 70 9.42 19.91 -6.04
N LYS A 71 10.50 20.64 -6.34
CA LYS A 71 10.47 22.10 -6.49
C LYS A 71 9.85 22.55 -7.82
N ILE A 72 10.10 21.82 -8.91
CA ILE A 72 9.71 22.21 -10.27
C ILE A 72 8.27 21.80 -10.59
N ASN A 73 7.81 20.64 -10.10
CA ASN A 73 6.52 20.07 -10.52
C ASN A 73 5.44 20.17 -9.43
N ARG A 74 4.49 21.09 -9.62
CA ARG A 74 3.34 21.28 -8.72
C ARG A 74 2.48 20.01 -8.57
N ASN A 75 2.41 19.14 -9.57
CA ASN A 75 1.66 17.88 -9.50
C ASN A 75 2.32 16.86 -8.58
N VAL A 76 3.66 16.78 -8.59
CA VAL A 76 4.41 15.90 -7.66
C VAL A 76 4.18 16.33 -6.22
N ARG A 77 4.26 17.64 -5.94
CA ARG A 77 3.99 18.18 -4.60
C ARG A 77 2.55 17.91 -4.15
N ARG A 78 1.56 18.06 -5.03
CA ARG A 78 0.16 17.69 -4.74
C ARG A 78 0.01 16.20 -4.44
N ALA A 79 0.63 15.32 -5.23
CA ALA A 79 0.58 13.88 -5.00
C ALA A 79 1.23 13.49 -3.66
N VAL A 80 2.38 14.06 -3.33
CA VAL A 80 3.06 13.84 -2.04
C VAL A 80 2.20 14.36 -0.88
N PHE A 81 1.64 15.56 -0.99
CA PHE A 81 0.76 16.11 0.06
C PHE A 81 -0.50 15.26 0.25
N LEU A 82 -1.15 14.83 -0.83
CA LEU A 82 -2.30 13.93 -0.77
C LEU A 82 -1.93 12.58 -0.15
N GLY A 83 -0.76 12.02 -0.50
CA GLY A 83 -0.25 10.79 0.11
C GLY A 83 -0.01 10.93 1.62
N MET A 84 0.61 12.05 2.04
CA MET A 84 0.82 12.35 3.46
C MET A 84 -0.49 12.56 4.20
N LEU A 85 -1.44 13.31 3.63
CA LEU A 85 -2.75 13.54 4.22
C LEU A 85 -3.53 12.23 4.36
N LEU A 86 -3.52 11.39 3.32
CA LEU A 86 -4.16 10.08 3.35
C LEU A 86 -3.55 9.18 4.45
N GLN A 87 -2.22 9.18 4.58
CA GLN A 87 -1.54 8.46 5.65
C GLN A 87 -1.86 9.02 7.05
N ALA A 88 -1.92 10.34 7.19
CA ALA A 88 -2.33 10.96 8.45
C ALA A 88 -3.77 10.54 8.82
N MET A 89 -4.70 10.60 7.87
CA MET A 89 -6.08 10.14 8.07
C MET A 89 -6.13 8.65 8.45
N GLN A 90 -5.27 7.81 7.85
CA GLN A 90 -5.16 6.41 8.24
C GLN A 90 -4.73 6.25 9.71
N GLN A 91 -3.78 7.05 10.20
CA GLN A 91 -3.35 6.98 11.61
C GLN A 91 -4.41 7.49 12.58
N PHE A 92 -5.18 8.52 12.21
CA PHE A 92 -6.27 9.05 13.05
C PHE A 92 -7.42 8.07 13.28
N THR A 93 -7.54 7.01 12.46
CA THR A 93 -8.47 5.91 12.76
C THR A 93 -8.16 5.20 14.07
N GLY A 94 -6.95 5.37 14.63
CA GLY A 94 -6.55 4.76 15.89
C GLY A 94 -6.34 3.25 15.80
N MET A 95 -6.26 2.68 14.59
CA MET A 95 -6.15 1.23 14.36
C MET A 95 -5.01 0.60 15.16
N ASN A 96 -3.86 1.28 15.26
CA ASN A 96 -2.72 0.82 16.05
C ASN A 96 -3.09 0.71 17.54
N ILE A 97 -3.78 1.69 18.11
CA ILE A 97 -4.22 1.68 19.52
C ILE A 97 -5.19 0.51 19.75
N ILE A 98 -6.14 0.31 18.84
CA ILE A 98 -7.09 -0.81 18.92
C ILE A 98 -6.34 -2.14 18.91
N MET A 99 -5.38 -2.32 18.00
CA MET A 99 -4.63 -3.58 17.90
C MET A 99 -3.77 -3.85 19.15
N TYR A 100 -3.10 -2.84 19.70
CA TYR A 100 -2.26 -3.00 20.90
C TYR A 100 -3.06 -3.21 22.18
N TYR A 101 -4.22 -2.55 22.30
CA TYR A 101 -5.05 -2.60 23.50
C TYR A 101 -6.29 -3.49 23.35
N ALA A 102 -6.44 -4.22 22.24
CA ALA A 102 -7.58 -5.12 22.00
C ALA A 102 -7.87 -6.06 23.19
N PRO A 103 -6.89 -6.78 23.78
CA PRO A 103 -7.15 -7.63 24.94
C PRO A 103 -7.69 -6.84 26.15
N ARG A 104 -7.20 -5.62 26.36
CA ARG A 104 -7.62 -4.75 27.46
C ARG A 104 -9.01 -4.17 27.22
N ILE A 105 -9.35 -3.84 25.97
CA ILE A 105 -10.70 -3.41 25.57
C ILE A 105 -11.70 -4.54 25.79
N PHE A 106 -11.36 -5.77 25.39
CA PHE A 106 -12.21 -6.93 25.65
C PHE A 106 -12.35 -7.25 27.14
N LYS A 107 -11.28 -7.04 27.94
CA LYS A 107 -11.36 -7.12 29.39
C LYS A 107 -12.37 -6.14 29.98
N MET A 108 -12.37 -4.89 29.52
CA MET A 108 -13.33 -3.87 29.95
C MET A 108 -14.76 -4.18 29.48
N ALA A 109 -14.92 -4.88 28.36
CA ALA A 109 -16.22 -5.33 27.84
C ALA A 109 -16.80 -6.57 28.55
N GLY A 110 -16.11 -7.13 29.54
CA GLY A 110 -16.61 -8.24 30.36
C GLY A 110 -15.97 -9.61 30.09
N PHE A 111 -15.01 -9.71 29.17
CA PHE A 111 -14.23 -10.94 28.96
C PHE A 111 -13.10 -11.03 29.99
N THR A 112 -13.39 -11.63 31.15
CA THR A 112 -12.48 -11.67 32.30
C THR A 112 -11.41 -12.75 32.21
N THR A 113 -11.62 -13.80 31.40
CA THR A 113 -10.66 -14.91 31.25
C THR A 113 -9.61 -14.62 30.18
N THR A 114 -8.33 -14.85 30.50
CA THR A 114 -7.19 -14.66 29.57
C THR A 114 -7.37 -15.43 28.25
N GLU A 115 -7.93 -16.64 28.32
CA GLU A 115 -8.21 -17.47 27.15
C GLU A 115 -9.22 -16.80 26.20
N GLN A 116 -10.32 -16.23 26.74
CA GLN A 116 -11.31 -15.52 25.94
C GLN A 116 -10.73 -14.27 25.27
N GLN A 117 -9.83 -13.54 25.97
CA GLN A 117 -9.15 -12.37 25.41
C GLN A 117 -8.20 -12.75 24.27
N MET A 118 -7.46 -13.86 24.41
CA MET A 118 -6.56 -14.36 23.37
C MET A 118 -7.36 -14.84 22.14
N ILE A 119 -8.43 -15.60 22.35
CA ILE A 119 -9.31 -16.06 21.27
C ILE A 119 -9.96 -14.86 20.56
N ALA A 120 -10.48 -13.87 21.30
CA ALA A 120 -11.05 -12.67 20.70
C ALA A 120 -10.02 -11.90 19.85
N THR A 121 -8.77 -11.79 20.32
CA THR A 121 -7.69 -11.16 19.56
C THR A 121 -7.35 -11.94 18.29
N LEU A 122 -7.34 -13.27 18.34
CA LEU A 122 -7.17 -14.12 17.15
C LEU A 122 -8.31 -13.93 16.15
N VAL A 123 -9.56 -13.87 16.60
CA VAL A 123 -10.73 -13.62 15.74
C VAL A 123 -10.61 -12.26 15.07
N VAL A 124 -10.24 -11.20 15.80
CA VAL A 124 -10.00 -9.87 15.22
C VAL A 124 -8.91 -9.92 14.14
N GLY A 125 -7.81 -10.63 14.40
CA GLY A 125 -6.74 -10.82 13.41
C GLY A 125 -7.21 -11.54 12.14
N LEU A 126 -8.01 -12.61 12.29
CA LEU A 126 -8.60 -13.32 11.16
C LEU A 126 -9.60 -12.45 10.39
N THR A 127 -10.47 -11.73 11.08
CA THR A 127 -11.39 -10.77 10.45
C THR A 127 -10.62 -9.73 9.66
N PHE A 128 -9.51 -9.21 10.19
CA PHE A 128 -8.65 -8.26 9.49
C PHE A 128 -8.01 -8.87 8.23
N MET A 129 -7.56 -10.12 8.32
CA MET A 129 -7.02 -10.86 7.16
C MET A 129 -8.07 -11.04 6.06
N PHE A 130 -9.28 -11.53 6.40
CA PHE A 130 -10.37 -11.69 5.44
C PHE A 130 -10.86 -10.36 4.86
N ALA A 131 -10.98 -9.32 5.68
CA ALA A 131 -11.31 -7.98 5.22
C ALA A 131 -10.26 -7.44 4.24
N THR A 132 -8.97 -7.74 4.46
CA THR A 132 -7.88 -7.38 3.55
C THR A 132 -8.02 -8.10 2.21
N PHE A 133 -8.34 -9.39 2.18
CA PHE A 133 -8.60 -10.10 0.93
C PHE A 133 -9.76 -9.47 0.15
N ILE A 134 -10.89 -9.22 0.81
CA ILE A 134 -12.05 -8.56 0.19
C ILE A 134 -11.68 -7.19 -0.36
N ALA A 135 -10.89 -6.42 0.39
CA ALA A 135 -10.41 -5.11 -0.02
C ALA A 135 -9.52 -5.19 -1.27
N VAL A 136 -8.56 -6.13 -1.33
CA VAL A 136 -7.69 -6.32 -2.50
C VAL A 136 -8.51 -6.65 -3.74
N PHE A 137 -9.40 -7.64 -3.67
CA PHE A 137 -10.25 -8.02 -4.81
C PHE A 137 -11.18 -6.86 -5.25
N THR A 138 -11.69 -6.08 -4.30
CA THR A 138 -12.56 -4.94 -4.60
C THR A 138 -11.79 -3.79 -5.22
N VAL A 139 -10.59 -3.48 -4.73
CA VAL A 139 -9.74 -2.39 -5.25
C VAL A 139 -9.25 -2.72 -6.67
N ASP A 140 -8.86 -3.97 -6.92
CA ASP A 140 -8.42 -4.40 -8.25
C ASP A 140 -9.57 -4.32 -9.27
N LYS A 141 -10.81 -4.65 -8.86
CA LYS A 141 -12.00 -4.58 -9.73
C LYS A 141 -12.54 -3.16 -9.92
N ALA A 142 -12.47 -2.31 -8.90
CA ALA A 142 -12.96 -0.94 -8.95
C ALA A 142 -11.99 0.02 -9.65
N GLY A 143 -10.72 -0.38 -9.82
CA GLY A 143 -9.66 0.48 -10.34
C GLY A 143 -9.19 1.52 -9.30
N ARG A 144 -7.89 1.86 -9.35
CA ARG A 144 -7.25 2.82 -8.41
C ARG A 144 -7.88 4.23 -8.39
N LYS A 145 -8.57 4.65 -9.45
CA LYS A 145 -9.13 6.02 -9.60
C LYS A 145 -10.58 6.16 -9.09
N PRO A 146 -11.50 5.21 -9.33
CA PRO A 146 -12.86 5.29 -8.79
C PRO A 146 -12.94 5.18 -7.27
N ALA A 147 -12.08 4.41 -6.59
CA ALA A 147 -12.12 4.31 -5.12
C ALA A 147 -11.86 5.66 -4.42
N LEU A 148 -10.89 6.43 -4.91
CA LEU A 148 -10.59 7.79 -4.42
C LEU A 148 -11.69 8.80 -4.78
N LYS A 149 -12.28 8.68 -5.98
CA LYS A 149 -13.38 9.55 -6.44
C LYS A 149 -14.68 9.27 -5.68
N ASN A 150 -14.97 8.00 -5.41
CA ASN A 150 -16.15 7.56 -4.67
C ASN A 150 -16.06 7.95 -3.19
N TRP A 151 -14.87 7.90 -2.58
CA TRP A 151 -14.66 8.40 -1.21
C TRP A 151 -14.87 9.92 -1.13
N PHE A 152 -14.27 10.70 -2.03
CA PHE A 152 -14.50 12.16 -2.12
C PHE A 152 -15.96 12.53 -2.42
N GLN A 153 -16.67 11.75 -3.26
CA GLN A 153 -18.09 11.97 -3.52
C GLN A 153 -18.97 11.62 -2.32
N ARG A 154 -18.63 10.59 -1.54
CA ARG A 154 -19.43 10.17 -0.39
C ARG A 154 -19.28 11.10 0.81
N ASP A 155 -18.08 11.62 1.06
CA ASP A 155 -17.85 12.60 2.13
C ASP A 155 -18.24 14.04 1.73
N GLY A 156 -18.16 14.39 0.43
CA GLY A 156 -18.65 15.67 -0.09
C GLY A 156 -20.18 15.79 -0.06
N VAL A 157 -20.91 14.70 -0.30
CA VAL A 157 -22.38 14.70 -0.26
C VAL A 157 -22.91 14.74 1.19
N ARG A 158 -22.17 14.16 2.15
CA ARG A 158 -22.60 14.13 3.55
C ARG A 158 -22.43 15.47 4.27
N HIS A 159 -21.50 16.32 3.82
CA HIS A 159 -21.37 17.69 4.35
C HIS A 159 -22.26 18.72 3.64
N SER A 160 -22.66 18.50 2.38
CA SER A 160 -23.59 19.41 1.68
C SER A 160 -25.06 19.17 2.02
N GLY A 161 -25.42 18.02 2.61
CA GLY A 161 -26.79 17.70 3.04
C GLY A 161 -27.17 18.17 4.45
N ALA A 162 -26.22 18.68 5.25
CA ALA A 162 -26.48 19.15 6.62
C ALA A 162 -26.63 20.68 6.72
N GLY A 163 -26.65 21.39 5.58
CA GLY A 163 -26.72 22.86 5.50
C GLY A 163 -28.04 23.42 4.96
N LEU A 164 -29.11 22.62 4.86
CA LEU A 164 -30.44 23.08 4.44
C LEU A 164 -31.50 22.66 5.46
N LEU A 165 -31.43 23.25 6.66
CA LEU A 165 -32.63 23.64 7.38
C LEU A 165 -32.69 25.17 7.33
N PRO A 166 -33.54 25.79 6.50
CA PRO A 166 -33.83 27.21 6.60
C PRO A 166 -34.69 27.46 7.84
N ASP A 167 -34.32 28.47 8.61
CA ASP A 167 -35.13 29.06 9.67
C ASP A 167 -36.51 29.49 9.13
N ALA A 168 -37.60 28.97 9.71
CA ALA A 168 -38.90 29.64 9.77
C ALA A 168 -39.84 28.92 10.76
N VAL A 169 -40.13 29.61 11.88
CA VAL A 169 -41.34 29.55 12.74
C VAL A 169 -41.84 28.16 13.18
#